data_AF-A0AAW2X6V7-F1
#
_entry.id   AF-A0AAW2X6V7-F1
#
_cell.length_a   1.000
_cell.length_b   1.000
_cell.length_c   1.000
_cell.angle_alpha   90.00
_cell.angle_beta   90.00
_cell.angle_gamma   90.00
#
_symmetry.space_group_name_H-M   'P 1'
#
loop_
_entity.id
_entity.type
_entity.pdbx_description
1 polymer ?
#
loop_
_entity_poly.entity_id
_entity_poly.type
_entity_poly.pdbx_seq_one_letter_code
_entity_poly.pdbx_strand_id
1 'polypeptide(L)'
;MAESHDLDDLVAARKILKSSIEKSRNIAIAVDEIGTRLKETSHSLAYLQADIKDMACECAVYEIRGDVHRAIGPAAAVLKVLDLVYELKDSLDIAPRAAGLFVYLTNIKRLQDTLKLLADNCRLVILWLEDVMQFIKDNGVVADDWYFLRVSKLLKVLVELQGKGESYRQDGGVLASAFDNLENEYRSLLTHPTAYYTSIENSSFPAPVVQELQAIIEVLAANDRLDRCISIYAQFRIANARATLQALNVDYLDIQLSEIVSVQTVEGYIDQWDEHMEFAVRHLLKNEYRLCSEVYQKVGSDAWMNCFSKIATHCGFNNILNFGSRICKCKNEAIKLLKLLKIFATLDKLRLDFNELFGGKFCVEIRNQTRDLVKKVVDGACEIFGQLLVQVELQRASSPPPDGGVPRLVCFVMEYCNQLLEDENSSILVRVLEIYQAWNQVKSEDRLFSNEIHNIMTALEINLETWAKGYNDTALSCLFMMNNYWYLCNNIRGTKLGDLMGRLGCPNTNNPPSTTQHCT
;
A
#
# COMPACT_ATOMS: atom_id res chain seq x y z
N MET A 1 42.03 -53.64 129.81
CA MET A 1 41.70 -52.58 128.81
C MET A 1 41.43 -53.18 127.41
N ALA A 2 40.84 -54.38 127.30
CA ALA A 2 40.55 -55.02 126.01
C ALA A 2 39.05 -55.27 125.76
N GLU A 3 38.20 -55.22 126.79
CA GLU A 3 36.75 -55.47 126.66
C GLU A 3 35.91 -54.21 126.34
N SER A 4 36.46 -52.99 126.50
CA SER A 4 35.70 -51.76 126.23
C SER A 4 35.69 -51.38 124.75
N HIS A 5 36.62 -51.89 123.93
CA HIS A 5 36.72 -51.54 122.51
C HIS A 5 35.70 -52.30 121.65
N ASP A 6 35.38 -53.54 122.04
CA ASP A 6 34.44 -54.42 121.32
C ASP A 6 32.98 -53.94 121.44
N LEU A 7 32.62 -53.31 122.56
CA LEU A 7 31.27 -52.77 122.79
C LEU A 7 31.03 -51.50 121.95
N ASP A 8 32.05 -50.66 121.79
CA ASP A 8 31.99 -49.44 120.99
C ASP A 8 31.88 -49.75 119.49
N ASP A 9 32.57 -50.78 119.00
CA ASP A 9 32.47 -51.24 117.62
C ASP A 9 31.07 -51.80 117.29
N LEU A 10 30.42 -52.47 118.25
CA LEU A 10 29.06 -53.00 118.10
C LEU A 10 27.99 -51.90 118.10
N VAL A 11 28.19 -50.83 118.89
CA VAL A 11 27.34 -49.63 118.87
C VAL A 11 27.52 -48.84 117.57
N ALA A 12 28.75 -48.75 117.05
CA ALA A 12 29.04 -48.15 115.76
C ALA A 12 28.35 -48.93 114.62
N ALA A 13 28.46 -50.26 114.61
CA ALA A 13 27.79 -51.13 113.65
C ALA A 13 26.26 -50.96 113.68
N ARG A 14 25.65 -50.91 114.88
CA ARG A 14 24.21 -50.67 115.04
C ARG A 14 23.79 -49.30 114.48
N LYS A 15 24.60 -48.27 114.68
CA LYS A 15 24.33 -46.91 114.17
C LYS A 15 24.42 -46.85 112.64
N ILE A 16 25.37 -47.58 112.05
CA ILE A 16 25.50 -47.73 110.59
C ILE A 16 24.30 -48.50 110.02
N LEU A 17 23.88 -49.59 110.66
CA LEU A 17 22.76 -50.41 110.21
C LEU A 17 21.44 -49.64 110.28
N LYS A 18 21.23 -48.84 111.34
CA LYS A 18 20.09 -47.93 111.46
C LYS A 18 20.08 -46.88 110.35
N SER A 19 21.23 -46.26 110.07
CA SER A 19 21.40 -45.32 108.95
C SER A 19 21.12 -45.98 107.58
N SER A 20 21.54 -47.23 107.39
CA SER A 20 21.30 -47.99 106.17
C SER A 20 19.82 -48.33 105.97
N ILE A 21 19.11 -48.73 107.04
CA ILE A 21 17.66 -48.98 107.00
C ILE A 21 16.89 -47.69 106.69
N GLU A 22 17.29 -46.56 107.28
CA GLU A 22 16.66 -45.26 107.03
C GLU A 22 16.87 -44.80 105.57
N LYS A 23 18.07 -45.01 105.02
CA LYS A 23 18.35 -44.81 103.59
C LYS A 23 17.50 -45.72 102.69
N SER A 24 17.35 -47.00 103.04
CA SER A 24 16.52 -47.95 102.29
C SER A 24 15.04 -47.54 102.31
N ARG A 25 14.53 -47.06 103.44
CA ARG A 25 13.15 -46.56 103.57
C ARG A 25 12.93 -45.29 102.74
N ASN A 26 13.90 -44.39 102.71
CA ASN A 26 13.84 -43.20 101.85
C ASN A 26 13.87 -43.56 100.36
N ILE A 27 14.64 -44.59 99.97
CA ILE A 27 14.63 -45.12 98.60
C ILE A 27 13.26 -45.73 98.25
N ALA A 28 12.63 -46.47 99.17
CA ALA A 28 11.30 -47.05 98.94
C ALA A 28 10.22 -45.97 98.72
N ILE A 29 10.27 -44.88 99.49
CA ILE A 29 9.37 -43.72 99.30
C ILE A 29 9.63 -43.05 97.94
N ALA A 30 10.90 -42.85 97.57
CA ALA A 30 11.26 -42.28 96.26
C ALA A 30 10.81 -43.18 95.08
N VAL A 31 10.81 -44.50 95.24
CA VAL A 31 10.33 -45.44 94.22
C VAL A 31 8.81 -45.38 94.06
N ASP A 32 8.05 -45.24 95.16
CA ASP A 32 6.59 -45.07 95.09
C ASP A 32 6.21 -43.73 94.43
N GLU A 33 6.97 -42.67 94.73
CA GLU A 33 6.85 -41.35 94.10
C GLU A 33 7.24 -41.36 92.60
N ILE A 34 8.18 -42.22 92.20
CA ILE A 34 8.48 -42.46 90.77
C ILE A 34 7.33 -43.26 90.11
N GLY A 35 6.70 -44.20 90.84
CA GLY A 35 5.57 -44.98 90.35
C GLY A 35 4.32 -44.13 90.07
N THR A 36 4.04 -43.13 90.90
CA THR A 36 2.96 -42.16 90.67
C THR A 36 3.28 -41.24 89.49
N ARG A 37 4.51 -40.74 89.39
CA ARG A 37 4.98 -39.96 88.23
C ARG A 37 4.92 -40.75 86.92
N LEU A 38 5.17 -42.05 86.94
CA LEU A 38 5.08 -42.91 85.75
C LEU A 38 3.62 -43.10 85.28
N LYS A 39 2.66 -43.13 86.22
CA LYS A 39 1.23 -43.13 85.87
C LYS A 39 0.80 -41.80 85.27
N GLU A 40 1.26 -40.68 85.82
CA GLU A 40 1.01 -39.34 85.26
C GLU A 40 1.60 -39.19 83.85
N THR A 41 2.83 -39.64 83.63
CA THR A 41 3.45 -39.58 82.29
C THR A 41 2.75 -40.51 81.29
N SER A 42 2.21 -41.66 81.71
CA SER A 42 1.41 -42.52 80.83
C SER A 42 0.11 -41.85 80.37
N HIS A 43 -0.53 -41.07 81.25
CA HIS A 43 -1.73 -40.30 80.92
C HIS A 43 -1.41 -39.12 80.00
N SER A 44 -0.25 -38.47 80.19
CA SER A 44 0.26 -37.44 79.27
C SER A 44 0.62 -38.01 77.90
N LEU A 45 1.07 -39.27 77.82
CA LEU A 45 1.42 -39.93 76.56
C LEU A 45 0.17 -40.28 75.72
N ALA A 46 -0.92 -40.69 76.37
CA ALA A 46 -2.21 -40.89 75.72
C ALA A 46 -2.82 -39.56 75.21
N TYR A 47 -2.63 -38.47 75.96
CA TYR A 47 -3.03 -37.12 75.55
C TYR A 47 -2.19 -36.61 74.37
N LEU A 48 -0.87 -36.78 74.42
CA LEU A 48 0.04 -36.48 73.31
C LEU A 48 -0.24 -37.33 72.07
N GLN A 49 -0.66 -38.57 72.23
CA GLN A 49 -1.04 -39.44 71.10
C GLN A 49 -2.35 -39.01 70.44
N ALA A 50 -3.28 -38.39 71.18
CA ALA A 50 -4.47 -37.73 70.63
C ALA A 50 -4.11 -36.40 69.94
N ASP A 51 -3.26 -35.58 70.55
CA ASP A 51 -2.76 -34.32 69.96
C ASP A 51 -1.90 -34.54 68.70
N ILE A 52 -1.13 -35.63 68.62
CA ILE A 52 -0.38 -36.00 67.40
C ILE A 52 -1.33 -36.45 66.29
N LYS A 53 -2.49 -37.03 66.64
CA LYS A 53 -3.53 -37.42 65.68
C LYS A 53 -4.30 -36.20 65.16
N ASP A 54 -4.48 -35.17 65.98
CA ASP A 54 -5.01 -33.85 65.57
C ASP A 54 -3.98 -33.02 64.79
N MET A 55 -2.68 -33.07 65.14
CA MET A 55 -1.61 -32.47 64.34
C MET A 55 -1.45 -33.14 62.95
N ALA A 56 -1.79 -34.42 62.81
CA ALA A 56 -1.84 -35.07 61.51
C ALA A 56 -2.98 -34.54 60.62
N CYS A 57 -4.01 -33.89 61.18
CA CYS A 57 -5.02 -33.15 60.42
C CYS A 57 -4.55 -31.74 59.99
N GLU A 58 -3.54 -31.15 60.65
CA GLU A 58 -2.87 -29.92 60.17
C GLU A 58 -1.93 -30.18 58.98
N CYS A 59 -1.75 -31.44 58.54
CA CYS A 59 -0.94 -31.77 57.36
C CYS A 59 -1.47 -31.14 56.05
N ALA A 60 -2.70 -30.64 56.00
CA ALA A 60 -3.22 -29.86 54.87
C ALA A 60 -2.38 -28.59 54.60
N VAL A 61 -1.73 -28.02 55.62
CA VAL A 61 -0.85 -26.85 55.48
C VAL A 61 0.44 -27.19 54.73
N TYR A 62 0.91 -28.45 54.78
CA TYR A 62 2.14 -28.89 54.10
C TYR A 62 1.95 -29.13 52.60
N GLU A 63 0.76 -29.59 52.16
CA GLU A 63 0.43 -29.69 50.72
C GLU A 63 0.17 -28.30 50.10
N ILE A 64 -0.56 -27.42 50.81
CA ILE A 64 -0.72 -26.00 50.43
C ILE A 64 0.63 -25.30 50.33
N ARG A 65 1.60 -25.63 51.19
CA ARG A 65 2.97 -25.09 51.12
C ARG A 65 3.63 -25.38 49.78
N GLY A 66 3.41 -26.56 49.21
CA GLY A 66 3.97 -26.97 47.91
C GLY A 66 3.43 -26.11 46.77
N ASP A 67 2.11 -25.93 46.70
CA ASP A 67 1.48 -25.17 45.62
C ASP A 67 1.59 -23.65 45.80
N VAL A 68 1.64 -23.16 47.04
CA VAL A 68 1.96 -21.75 47.34
C VAL A 68 3.43 -21.45 47.05
N HIS A 69 4.37 -22.33 47.38
CA HIS A 69 5.79 -22.14 47.00
C HIS A 69 5.99 -22.15 45.48
N ARG A 70 5.18 -22.93 44.74
CA ARG A 70 5.18 -22.94 43.27
C ARG A 70 4.64 -21.65 42.67
N ALA A 71 3.70 -20.96 43.32
CA ALA A 71 3.19 -19.66 42.89
C ALA A 71 4.10 -18.47 43.24
N ILE A 72 4.91 -18.57 44.30
CA ILE A 72 5.82 -17.49 44.75
C ILE A 72 6.90 -17.17 43.69
N GLY A 73 7.47 -18.16 43.02
CA GLY A 73 8.49 -17.96 41.98
C GLY A 73 7.98 -17.16 40.78
N PRO A 74 6.89 -17.60 40.13
CA PRO A 74 6.21 -16.85 39.07
C PRO A 74 5.70 -15.49 39.52
N ALA A 75 5.18 -15.34 40.75
CA ALA A 75 4.77 -14.03 41.27
C ALA A 75 5.95 -13.06 41.46
N ALA A 76 7.11 -13.55 41.94
CA ALA A 76 8.33 -12.75 42.01
C ALA A 76 8.86 -12.40 40.61
N ALA A 77 8.68 -13.30 39.62
CA ALA A 77 9.00 -13.00 38.23
C ALA A 77 8.06 -11.91 37.65
N VAL A 78 6.76 -11.96 37.94
CA VAL A 78 5.79 -10.91 37.55
C VAL A 78 6.21 -9.54 38.09
N LEU A 79 6.65 -9.44 39.35
CA LEU A 79 7.13 -8.18 39.93
C LEU A 79 8.39 -7.65 39.21
N LYS A 80 9.39 -8.51 38.96
CA LYS A 80 10.59 -8.12 38.21
C LYS A 80 10.29 -7.70 36.78
N VAL A 81 9.33 -8.35 36.14
CA VAL A 81 8.88 -8.01 34.79
C VAL A 81 8.11 -6.69 34.79
N LEU A 82 7.32 -6.40 35.83
CA LEU A 82 6.66 -5.10 36.02
C LEU A 82 7.67 -3.96 36.22
N ASP A 83 8.71 -4.17 37.03
CA ASP A 83 9.79 -3.18 37.21
C ASP A 83 10.46 -2.85 35.88
N LEU A 84 10.76 -3.88 35.06
CA LEU A 84 11.33 -3.71 33.72
C LEU A 84 10.37 -2.98 32.76
N VAL A 85 9.05 -3.18 32.87
CA VAL A 85 8.05 -2.43 32.10
C VAL A 85 8.07 -0.95 32.46
N TYR A 86 8.22 -0.59 33.74
CA TYR A 86 8.32 0.81 34.17
C TYR A 86 9.63 1.46 33.71
N GLU A 87 10.77 0.78 33.81
CA GLU A 87 12.04 1.29 33.29
C GLU A 87 12.00 1.51 31.76
N LEU A 88 11.43 0.56 31.03
CA LEU A 88 11.26 0.69 29.58
C LEU A 88 10.28 1.80 29.21
N LYS A 89 9.22 1.99 30.00
CA LYS A 89 8.29 3.12 29.84
C LYS A 89 9.02 4.46 29.97
N ASP A 90 9.80 4.66 31.02
CA ASP A 90 10.54 5.91 31.24
C ASP A 90 11.54 6.18 30.10
N SER A 91 12.11 5.11 29.51
CA SER A 91 12.99 5.23 28.33
C SER A 91 12.26 5.60 27.03
N LEU A 92 10.96 5.28 26.92
CA LEU A 92 10.15 5.50 25.73
C LEU A 92 9.37 6.83 25.74
N ASP A 93 9.28 7.48 26.90
CA ASP A 93 8.78 8.86 27.04
C ASP A 93 9.76 9.89 26.44
N ILE A 94 11.03 9.51 26.26
CA ILE A 94 12.04 10.32 25.57
C ILE A 94 11.81 10.25 24.05
N ALA A 95 11.91 11.38 23.36
CA ALA A 95 11.72 11.45 21.91
C ALA A 95 12.66 10.46 21.15
N PRO A 96 12.19 9.81 20.06
CA PRO A 96 12.94 8.75 19.36
C PRO A 96 14.34 9.17 18.89
N ARG A 97 14.51 10.43 18.47
CA ARG A 97 15.80 11.02 18.09
C ARG A 97 16.77 11.20 19.26
N ALA A 98 16.26 11.64 20.41
CA ALA A 98 17.08 11.90 21.60
C ALA A 98 17.58 10.61 22.25
N ALA A 99 16.80 9.52 22.12
CA ALA A 99 17.19 8.18 22.55
C ALA A 99 18.07 7.44 21.52
N GLY A 100 18.11 7.90 20.26
CA GLY A 100 18.66 7.19 19.12
C GLY A 100 17.63 6.22 18.52
N LEU A 101 17.25 6.42 17.25
CA LEU A 101 16.10 5.74 16.62
C LEU A 101 16.16 4.21 16.74
N PHE A 102 17.32 3.60 16.48
CA PHE A 102 17.48 2.15 16.58
C PHE A 102 17.40 1.63 18.02
N VAL A 103 17.84 2.42 19.01
CA VAL A 103 17.70 2.09 20.44
C VAL A 103 16.22 2.16 20.82
N TYR A 104 15.51 3.19 20.36
CA TYR A 104 14.08 3.35 20.57
C TYR A 104 13.26 2.19 19.98
N LEU A 105 13.55 1.80 18.72
CA LEU A 105 12.91 0.65 18.07
C LEU A 105 13.19 -0.67 18.81
N THR A 106 14.41 -0.83 19.33
CA THR A 106 14.77 -2.02 20.13
C THR A 106 14.04 -2.02 21.47
N ASN A 107 13.88 -0.86 22.11
CA ASN A 107 13.14 -0.73 23.37
C ASN A 107 11.64 -0.98 23.17
N ILE A 108 11.06 -0.61 22.03
CA ILE A 108 9.68 -0.99 21.68
C ILE A 108 9.55 -2.50 21.59
N LYS A 109 10.43 -3.18 20.82
CA LYS A 109 10.40 -4.65 20.72
C LYS A 109 10.56 -5.32 22.08
N ARG A 110 11.50 -4.83 22.90
CA ARG A 110 11.71 -5.28 24.28
C ARG A 110 10.48 -5.09 25.14
N LEU A 111 9.81 -3.94 25.05
CA LEU A 111 8.58 -3.69 25.80
C LEU A 111 7.47 -4.66 25.37
N GLN A 112 7.34 -4.92 24.08
CA GLN A 112 6.36 -5.89 23.56
C GLN A 112 6.61 -7.32 24.05
N ASP A 113 7.86 -7.77 24.01
CA ASP A 113 8.26 -9.08 24.52
C ASP A 113 8.06 -9.16 26.03
N THR A 114 8.41 -8.10 26.76
CA THR A 114 8.24 -8.02 28.22
C THR A 114 6.76 -8.04 28.60
N LEU A 115 5.90 -7.35 27.87
CA LEU A 115 4.44 -7.39 28.09
C LEU A 115 3.84 -8.76 27.75
N LYS A 116 4.36 -9.44 26.71
CA LYS A 116 3.97 -10.82 26.41
C LYS A 116 4.39 -11.77 27.54
N LEU A 117 5.63 -11.66 28.02
CA LEU A 117 6.12 -12.41 29.16
C LEU A 117 5.32 -12.11 30.43
N LEU A 118 4.91 -10.85 30.65
CA LEU A 118 4.06 -10.47 31.77
C LEU A 118 2.69 -11.17 31.67
N ALA A 119 2.05 -11.13 30.50
CA ALA A 119 0.77 -11.79 30.29
C ALA A 119 0.86 -13.31 30.46
N ASP A 120 1.90 -13.94 29.93
CA ASP A 120 2.14 -15.38 30.08
C ASP A 120 2.40 -15.76 31.54
N ASN A 121 3.22 -15.00 32.26
CA ASN A 121 3.48 -15.23 33.68
C ASN A 121 2.23 -14.95 34.54
N CYS A 122 1.44 -13.92 34.24
CA CYS A 122 0.17 -13.66 34.91
C CYS A 122 -0.83 -14.81 34.68
N ARG A 123 -0.95 -15.32 33.45
CA ARG A 123 -1.80 -16.48 33.14
C ARG A 123 -1.37 -17.72 33.93
N LEU A 124 -0.06 -17.99 34.01
CA LEU A 124 0.45 -19.07 34.83
C LEU A 124 0.07 -18.86 36.30
N VAL A 125 0.38 -17.70 36.89
CA VAL A 125 0.05 -17.39 38.29
C VAL A 125 -1.46 -17.52 38.55
N ILE A 126 -2.31 -17.07 37.62
CA ILE A 126 -3.77 -17.21 37.74
C ILE A 126 -4.17 -18.68 37.78
N LEU A 127 -3.70 -19.51 36.84
CA LEU A 127 -3.99 -20.96 36.84
C LEU A 127 -3.55 -21.61 38.15
N TRP A 128 -2.35 -21.30 38.64
CA TRP A 128 -1.87 -21.81 39.92
C TRP A 128 -2.72 -21.35 41.11
N LEU A 129 -3.17 -20.09 41.12
CA LEU A 129 -4.04 -19.56 42.18
C LEU A 129 -5.46 -20.12 42.09
N GLU A 130 -5.97 -20.42 40.90
CA GLU A 130 -7.24 -21.13 40.68
C GLU A 130 -7.17 -22.56 41.19
N ASP A 131 -6.07 -23.28 40.91
CA ASP A 131 -5.82 -24.63 41.44
C ASP A 131 -5.75 -24.63 42.98
N VAL A 132 -5.07 -23.63 43.57
CA VAL A 132 -5.04 -23.45 45.03
C VAL A 132 -6.43 -23.12 45.58
N MET A 133 -7.22 -22.28 44.89
CA MET A 133 -8.61 -22.00 45.29
C MET A 133 -9.52 -23.23 45.19
N GLN A 134 -9.33 -24.06 44.17
CA GLN A 134 -10.07 -25.31 43.98
C GLN A 134 -9.71 -26.32 45.08
N PHE A 135 -8.43 -26.46 45.40
CA PHE A 135 -7.94 -27.27 46.51
C PHE A 135 -8.50 -26.81 47.87
N ILE A 136 -8.59 -25.50 48.11
CA ILE A 136 -9.16 -24.95 49.36
C ILE A 136 -10.67 -25.22 49.44
N LYS A 137 -11.39 -25.14 48.32
CA LYS A 137 -12.83 -25.45 48.24
C LYS A 137 -13.11 -26.94 48.46
N ASP A 138 -12.30 -27.81 47.86
CA ASP A 138 -12.48 -29.26 47.92
C ASP A 138 -12.17 -29.82 49.33
N ASN A 139 -11.33 -29.13 50.11
CA ASN A 139 -10.98 -29.48 51.49
C ASN A 139 -11.89 -28.85 52.58
N GLY A 140 -12.99 -28.18 52.20
CA GLY A 140 -14.01 -27.74 53.15
C GLY A 140 -13.62 -26.56 54.04
N VAL A 141 -12.60 -25.78 53.70
CA VAL A 141 -12.24 -24.55 54.42
C VAL A 141 -13.29 -23.47 54.12
N VAL A 142 -13.88 -22.92 55.17
CA VAL A 142 -15.00 -21.96 55.11
C VAL A 142 -14.60 -20.71 54.33
N ALA A 143 -15.50 -20.20 53.47
CA ALA A 143 -15.31 -19.02 52.63
C ALA A 143 -14.94 -17.71 53.37
N ASP A 144 -15.04 -17.70 54.71
CA ASP A 144 -14.63 -16.60 55.60
C ASP A 144 -13.14 -16.62 55.97
N ASP A 145 -12.39 -17.63 55.52
CA ASP A 145 -10.97 -17.69 55.82
C ASP A 145 -10.25 -16.51 55.15
N TRP A 146 -9.54 -15.72 55.96
CA TRP A 146 -8.80 -14.52 55.54
C TRP A 146 -7.85 -14.82 54.37
N TYR A 147 -7.39 -16.06 54.28
CA TYR A 147 -6.57 -16.60 53.22
C TYR A 147 -7.32 -16.68 51.88
N PHE A 148 -8.53 -17.26 51.87
CA PHE A 148 -9.39 -17.33 50.69
C PHE A 148 -9.76 -15.94 50.16
N LEU A 149 -10.08 -15.01 51.06
CA LEU A 149 -10.41 -13.63 50.70
C LEU A 149 -9.20 -12.89 50.08
N ARG A 150 -7.98 -13.16 50.57
CA ARG A 150 -6.74 -12.55 50.08
C ARG A 150 -6.29 -13.13 48.75
N VAL A 151 -6.39 -14.44 48.57
CA VAL A 151 -6.15 -15.11 47.29
C VAL A 151 -7.17 -14.65 46.25
N SER A 152 -8.45 -14.54 46.59
CA SER A 152 -9.49 -14.00 45.69
C SER A 152 -9.23 -12.55 45.30
N LYS A 153 -8.78 -11.69 46.24
CA LYS A 153 -8.37 -10.31 45.93
C LYS A 153 -7.15 -10.28 45.01
N LEU A 154 -6.13 -11.11 45.26
CA LEU A 154 -4.95 -11.21 44.40
C LEU A 154 -5.30 -11.72 43.01
N LEU A 155 -6.20 -12.70 42.90
CA LEU A 155 -6.71 -13.21 41.63
C LEU A 155 -7.42 -12.12 40.84
N LYS A 156 -8.30 -11.33 41.49
CA LYS A 156 -8.92 -10.15 40.85
C LYS A 156 -7.90 -9.14 40.35
N VAL A 157 -6.88 -8.81 41.17
CA VAL A 157 -5.81 -7.88 40.78
C VAL A 157 -4.98 -8.43 39.61
N LEU A 158 -4.68 -9.74 39.60
CA LEU A 158 -3.92 -10.37 38.52
C LEU A 158 -4.72 -10.50 37.24
N VAL A 159 -6.02 -10.80 37.32
CA VAL A 159 -6.95 -10.79 36.18
C VAL A 159 -7.10 -9.36 35.63
N GLU A 160 -7.18 -8.34 36.49
CA GLU A 160 -7.15 -6.94 36.08
C GLU A 160 -5.80 -6.53 35.45
N LEU A 161 -4.67 -7.03 35.96
CA LEU A 161 -3.35 -6.79 35.39
C LEU A 161 -3.14 -7.53 34.07
N GLN A 162 -3.70 -8.74 33.92
CA GLN A 162 -3.73 -9.48 32.66
C GLN A 162 -4.58 -8.74 31.63
N GLY A 163 -5.79 -8.32 32.01
CA GLY A 163 -6.67 -7.51 31.18
C GLY A 163 -6.05 -6.15 30.82
N LYS A 164 -5.30 -5.53 31.73
CA LYS A 164 -4.50 -4.32 31.44
C LYS A 164 -3.32 -4.62 30.51
N GLY A 165 -2.62 -5.73 30.68
CA GLY A 165 -1.58 -6.23 29.76
C GLY A 165 -2.10 -6.39 28.32
N GLU A 166 -3.34 -6.86 28.17
CA GLU A 166 -4.05 -6.93 26.89
C GLU A 166 -4.54 -5.55 26.42
N SER A 167 -4.99 -4.68 27.32
CA SER A 167 -5.34 -3.27 27.01
C SER A 167 -4.13 -2.41 26.62
N TYR A 168 -2.91 -2.70 27.08
CA TYR A 168 -1.69 -2.05 26.56
C TYR A 168 -1.46 -2.35 25.07
N ARG A 169 -2.08 -3.40 24.50
CA ARG A 169 -2.11 -3.66 23.04
C ARG A 169 -3.25 -2.94 22.32
N GLN A 170 -4.32 -2.52 23.01
CA GLN A 170 -5.51 -1.93 22.39
C GLN A 170 -5.77 -0.52 22.94
N ASP A 171 -5.44 0.48 22.10
CA ASP A 171 -5.80 1.90 22.18
C ASP A 171 -5.75 2.56 23.57
N GLY A 172 -4.65 3.29 23.83
CA GLY A 172 -4.52 4.21 24.98
C GLY A 172 -3.33 3.95 25.93
N GLY A 173 -2.52 2.90 25.68
CA GLY A 173 -1.33 2.59 26.48
C GLY A 173 -0.04 3.29 26.03
N VAL A 174 1.02 3.15 26.84
CA VAL A 174 2.40 3.65 26.56
C VAL A 174 2.92 3.21 25.19
N LEU A 175 2.58 1.99 24.74
CA LEU A 175 2.91 1.51 23.40
C LEU A 175 2.24 2.33 22.30
N ALA A 176 0.96 2.71 22.46
CA ALA A 176 0.27 3.54 21.50
C ALA A 176 0.94 4.91 21.38
N SER A 177 1.31 5.53 22.51
CA SER A 177 2.08 6.78 22.54
C SER A 177 3.46 6.63 21.89
N ALA A 178 4.15 5.51 22.09
CA ALA A 178 5.43 5.24 21.45
C ALA A 178 5.31 5.05 19.93
N PHE A 179 4.24 4.40 19.47
CA PHE A 179 3.93 4.31 18.04
C PHE A 179 3.54 5.66 17.44
N ASP A 180 2.79 6.49 18.16
CA ASP A 180 2.45 7.84 17.71
C ASP A 180 3.71 8.72 17.63
N ASN A 181 4.65 8.56 18.57
CA ASN A 181 5.96 9.20 18.52
C ASN A 181 6.79 8.72 17.31
N LEU A 182 6.76 7.43 16.98
CA LEU A 182 7.38 6.91 15.75
C LEU A 182 6.72 7.45 14.48
N GLU A 183 5.38 7.55 14.44
CA GLU A 183 4.66 8.15 13.33
C GLU A 183 5.04 9.64 13.16
N ASN A 184 5.23 10.37 14.26
CA ASN A 184 5.70 11.76 14.24
C ASN A 184 7.15 11.88 13.75
N GLU A 185 8.03 10.97 14.17
CA GLU A 185 9.40 10.93 13.66
C GLU A 185 9.44 10.57 12.16
N TYR A 186 8.59 9.64 11.74
CA TYR A 186 8.39 9.30 10.33
C TYR A 186 7.95 10.52 9.52
N ARG A 187 7.00 11.31 10.02
CA ARG A 187 6.61 12.59 9.40
C ARG A 187 7.77 13.59 9.35
N SER A 188 8.55 13.70 10.42
CA SER A 188 9.69 14.61 10.51
C SER A 188 10.76 14.27 9.46
N LEU A 189 11.10 12.99 9.32
CA LEU A 189 12.04 12.48 8.31
C LEU A 189 11.59 12.77 6.86
N LEU A 190 10.28 12.76 6.61
CA LEU A 190 9.72 13.08 5.30
C LEU A 190 9.69 14.59 5.01
N THR A 191 9.51 15.44 6.02
CA THR A 191 9.33 16.89 5.86
C THR A 191 10.67 17.63 5.71
N HIS A 192 11.71 17.20 6.44
CA HIS A 192 13.01 17.89 6.46
C HIS A 192 14.19 16.94 6.19
N PRO A 193 14.31 16.36 4.99
CA PRO A 193 15.49 15.56 4.64
C PRO A 193 16.79 16.42 4.64
N THR A 194 16.67 17.73 4.39
CA THR A 194 17.77 18.69 4.24
C THR A 194 18.21 19.39 5.53
N ALA A 195 17.47 19.30 6.64
CA ALA A 195 17.93 19.83 7.93
C ALA A 195 19.13 19.03 8.50
N TYR A 196 19.45 17.89 7.90
CA TYR A 196 20.40 16.92 8.43
C TYR A 196 21.51 16.51 7.44
N TYR A 197 21.37 16.80 6.14
CA TYR A 197 22.39 16.48 5.13
C TYR A 197 22.52 17.64 4.12
N THR A 198 23.72 18.19 3.99
CA THR A 198 24.05 19.43 3.25
C THR A 198 24.21 19.26 1.73
N SER A 199 23.50 18.34 1.09
CA SER A 199 23.57 18.20 -0.37
C SER A 199 22.40 17.38 -0.90
N ILE A 200 21.42 18.03 -1.51
CA ILE A 200 20.47 17.35 -2.39
C ILE A 200 20.22 18.24 -3.60
N GLU A 201 21.06 18.07 -4.63
CA GLU A 201 20.55 18.09 -5.99
C GLU A 201 19.94 16.70 -6.24
N ASN A 202 18.69 16.68 -6.71
CA ASN A 202 17.87 15.51 -7.07
C ASN A 202 17.00 14.90 -5.96
N SER A 203 15.71 14.82 -6.31
CA SER A 203 14.51 14.21 -5.73
C SER A 203 14.57 12.82 -5.05
N SER A 204 15.74 12.36 -4.59
CA SER A 204 15.97 11.06 -3.95
C SER A 204 16.33 11.21 -2.48
N PHE A 205 15.79 10.32 -1.62
CA PHE A 205 16.19 10.28 -0.21
C PHE A 205 17.64 9.78 -0.07
N PRO A 206 18.46 10.35 0.83
CA PRO A 206 19.76 9.77 1.18
C PRO A 206 19.60 8.34 1.69
N ALA A 207 20.54 7.45 1.34
CA ALA A 207 20.57 6.07 1.82
C ALA A 207 20.36 5.88 3.34
N PRO A 208 20.96 6.69 4.25
CA PRO A 208 20.71 6.53 5.69
C PRO A 208 19.25 6.81 6.07
N VAL A 209 18.61 7.81 5.44
CA VAL A 209 17.20 8.13 5.69
C VAL A 209 16.28 7.01 5.23
N VAL A 210 16.58 6.37 4.09
CA VAL A 210 15.81 5.20 3.62
C VAL A 210 15.90 4.04 4.60
N GLN A 211 17.09 3.78 5.17
CA GLN A 211 17.26 2.72 6.18
C GLN A 211 16.48 3.00 7.47
N GLU A 212 16.46 4.24 7.92
CA GLU A 212 15.67 4.68 9.08
C GLU A 212 14.16 4.52 8.81
N LEU A 213 13.68 4.97 7.65
CA LEU A 213 12.28 4.80 7.23
C LEU A 213 11.90 3.32 7.17
N GLN A 214 12.73 2.48 6.56
CA GLN A 214 12.50 1.02 6.49
C GLN A 214 12.40 0.40 7.89
N ALA A 215 13.28 0.78 8.82
CA ALA A 215 13.28 0.23 10.18
C ALA A 215 12.01 0.62 10.96
N ILE A 216 11.54 1.86 10.81
CA ILE A 216 10.27 2.32 11.40
C ILE A 216 9.09 1.55 10.79
N ILE A 217 9.06 1.42 9.46
CA ILE A 217 7.99 0.73 8.74
C ILE A 217 7.90 -0.74 9.13
N GLU A 218 9.02 -1.45 9.30
CA GLU A 218 9.03 -2.84 9.76
C GLU A 218 8.36 -3.00 11.13
N VAL A 219 8.66 -2.11 12.07
CA VAL A 219 8.06 -2.13 13.41
C VAL A 219 6.57 -1.78 13.36
N LEU A 220 6.16 -0.80 12.55
CA LEU A 220 4.76 -0.43 12.42
C LEU A 220 3.93 -1.47 11.64
N ALA A 221 4.55 -2.19 10.69
CA ALA A 221 3.92 -3.28 9.95
C ALA A 221 3.64 -4.49 10.83
N ALA A 222 4.54 -4.82 11.77
CA ALA A 222 4.33 -5.89 12.74
C ALA A 222 3.21 -5.60 13.77
N ASN A 223 2.69 -4.37 13.79
CA ASN A 223 1.72 -3.87 14.75
C ASN A 223 0.42 -3.36 14.11
N ASP A 224 0.08 -3.87 12.92
CA ASP A 224 -1.15 -3.55 12.17
C ASP A 224 -1.35 -2.05 11.87
N ARG A 225 -0.28 -1.25 11.88
CA ARG A 225 -0.30 0.21 11.59
C ARG A 225 0.27 0.58 10.22
N LEU A 226 0.45 -0.40 9.34
CA LEU A 226 1.01 -0.19 8.01
C LEU A 226 0.19 0.79 7.15
N ASP A 227 -1.14 0.72 7.21
CA ASP A 227 -2.02 1.59 6.42
C ASP A 227 -1.90 3.07 6.77
N ARG A 228 -1.64 3.38 8.06
CA ARG A 228 -1.37 4.75 8.52
C ARG A 228 -0.04 5.24 7.95
N CYS A 229 1.01 4.40 7.99
CA CYS A 229 2.32 4.73 7.42
C CYS A 229 2.25 5.02 5.92
N ILE A 230 1.56 4.14 5.19
CA ILE A 230 1.32 4.31 3.75
C ILE A 230 0.58 5.62 3.48
N SER A 231 -0.43 5.93 4.28
CA SER A 231 -1.23 7.15 4.08
C SER A 231 -0.42 8.41 4.38
N ILE A 232 0.40 8.41 5.45
CA ILE A 232 1.30 9.53 5.77
C ILE A 232 2.31 9.72 4.64
N TYR A 233 3.01 8.66 4.23
CA TYR A 233 4.00 8.72 3.15
C TYR A 233 3.37 9.21 1.85
N ALA A 234 2.24 8.63 1.47
CA ALA A 234 1.51 9.02 0.26
C ALA A 234 1.13 10.50 0.31
N GLN A 235 0.61 11.03 1.42
CA GLN A 235 0.25 12.46 1.53
C GLN A 235 1.42 13.39 1.24
N PHE A 236 2.61 13.12 1.80
CA PHE A 236 3.81 13.91 1.54
C PHE A 236 4.26 13.82 0.08
N ARG A 237 4.32 12.61 -0.47
CA ARG A 237 4.73 12.41 -1.87
C ARG A 237 3.71 12.96 -2.86
N ILE A 238 2.42 12.88 -2.57
CA ILE A 238 1.34 13.51 -3.34
C ILE A 238 1.53 15.03 -3.38
N ALA A 239 1.83 15.66 -2.23
CA ALA A 239 2.06 17.11 -2.19
C ALA A 239 3.28 17.50 -3.03
N ASN A 240 4.38 16.75 -2.92
CA ASN A 240 5.60 16.99 -3.71
C ASN A 240 5.37 16.77 -5.22
N ALA A 241 4.72 15.67 -5.59
CA ALA A 241 4.39 15.37 -6.98
C ALA A 241 3.44 16.41 -7.57
N ARG A 242 2.46 16.87 -6.79
CA ARG A 242 1.54 17.94 -7.19
C ARG A 242 2.27 19.27 -7.38
N ALA A 243 3.18 19.63 -6.48
CA ALA A 243 4.00 20.84 -6.63
C ALA A 243 4.88 20.77 -7.88
N THR A 244 5.43 19.58 -8.18
CA THR A 244 6.22 19.35 -9.41
C THR A 244 5.36 19.51 -10.67
N LEU A 245 4.14 18.97 -10.67
CA LEU A 245 3.20 19.15 -11.80
C LEU A 245 2.74 20.61 -11.93
N GLN A 246 2.48 21.30 -10.82
CA GLN A 246 2.11 22.73 -10.84
C GLN A 246 3.23 23.61 -11.38
N ALA A 247 4.50 23.26 -11.12
CA ALA A 247 5.65 23.96 -11.67
C ALA A 247 5.76 23.85 -13.21
N LEU A 248 5.12 22.85 -13.82
CA LEU A 248 5.02 22.71 -15.27
C LEU A 248 3.96 23.64 -15.90
N ASN A 249 3.32 24.52 -15.12
CA ASN A 249 2.29 25.45 -15.59
C ASN A 249 1.10 24.73 -16.27
N VAL A 250 0.46 23.84 -15.52
CA VAL A 250 -0.64 22.97 -15.99
C VAL A 250 -2.01 23.66 -16.07
N ASP A 251 -2.06 24.99 -16.05
CA ASP A 251 -3.31 25.78 -16.03
C ASP A 251 -4.23 25.47 -17.22
N TYR A 252 -3.66 25.03 -18.36
CA TYR A 252 -4.44 24.66 -19.54
C TYR A 252 -5.31 23.40 -19.34
N LEU A 253 -5.00 22.55 -18.35
CA LEU A 253 -5.77 21.33 -18.08
C LEU A 253 -7.20 21.64 -17.58
N ASP A 254 -7.42 22.84 -17.05
CA ASP A 254 -8.71 23.29 -16.54
C ASP A 254 -9.61 23.93 -17.62
N ILE A 255 -9.11 24.08 -18.85
CA ILE A 255 -9.91 24.58 -19.97
C ILE A 255 -11.12 23.68 -20.19
N GLN A 256 -12.31 24.30 -20.22
CA GLN A 256 -13.55 23.60 -20.54
C GLN A 256 -13.65 23.41 -22.06
N LEU A 257 -13.41 22.18 -22.51
CA LEU A 257 -13.62 21.77 -23.88
C LEU A 257 -14.98 21.10 -24.03
N SER A 258 -15.71 21.50 -25.07
CA SER A 258 -17.02 20.98 -25.41
C SER A 258 -17.12 20.77 -26.91
N GLU A 259 -18.23 20.15 -27.35
CA GLU A 259 -18.50 19.85 -28.76
C GLU A 259 -18.56 21.08 -29.68
N ILE A 260 -18.64 22.29 -29.11
CA ILE A 260 -18.70 23.55 -29.84
C ILE A 260 -17.29 24.13 -30.10
N VAL A 261 -16.29 23.73 -29.30
CA VAL A 261 -14.93 24.28 -29.36
C VAL A 261 -14.15 23.62 -30.50
N SER A 262 -13.55 24.44 -31.38
CA SER A 262 -12.62 23.95 -32.40
C SER A 262 -11.29 23.55 -31.78
N VAL A 263 -10.70 22.46 -32.28
CA VAL A 263 -9.40 21.98 -31.80
C VAL A 263 -8.26 22.94 -32.15
N GLN A 264 -8.44 23.83 -33.14
CA GLN A 264 -7.43 24.84 -33.51
C GLN A 264 -7.06 25.76 -32.34
N THR A 265 -7.99 26.09 -31.44
CA THR A 265 -7.71 26.98 -30.31
C THR A 265 -6.84 26.33 -29.25
N VAL A 266 -6.73 25.00 -29.25
CA VAL A 266 -5.96 24.23 -28.27
C VAL A 266 -4.74 23.54 -28.85
N GLU A 267 -4.41 23.77 -30.11
CA GLU A 267 -3.29 23.13 -30.79
C GLU A 267 -1.97 23.26 -30.02
N GLY A 268 -1.61 24.46 -29.56
CA GLY A 268 -0.40 24.66 -28.76
C GLY A 268 -0.45 23.95 -27.39
N TYR A 269 -1.64 23.74 -26.82
CA TYR A 269 -1.79 22.97 -25.58
C TYR A 269 -1.66 21.46 -25.80
N ILE A 270 -1.89 20.96 -27.00
CA ILE A 270 -1.67 19.53 -27.33
C ILE A 270 -0.18 19.23 -27.37
N ASP A 271 0.62 20.16 -27.88
CA ASP A 271 2.07 20.05 -27.89
C ASP A 271 2.63 20.08 -26.46
N GLN A 272 2.13 20.99 -25.62
CA GLN A 272 2.46 21.00 -24.19
C GLN A 272 1.98 19.73 -23.46
N TRP A 273 0.82 19.20 -23.84
CA TRP A 273 0.30 17.96 -23.27
C TRP A 273 1.20 16.76 -23.58
N ASP A 274 1.73 16.67 -24.79
CA ASP A 274 2.68 15.62 -25.19
C ASP A 274 3.92 15.61 -24.29
N GLU A 275 4.55 16.79 -24.13
CA GLU A 275 5.73 16.96 -23.27
C GLU A 275 5.42 16.66 -21.79
N HIS A 276 4.29 17.16 -21.28
CA HIS A 276 3.88 16.97 -19.89
C HIS A 276 3.53 15.51 -19.60
N MET A 277 2.89 14.83 -20.55
CA MET A 277 2.54 13.41 -20.44
C MET A 277 3.80 12.54 -20.40
N GLU A 278 4.75 12.79 -21.30
CA GLU A 278 6.03 12.10 -21.30
C GLU A 278 6.81 12.34 -20.00
N PHE A 279 6.88 13.60 -19.55
CA PHE A 279 7.57 13.94 -18.30
C PHE A 279 6.92 13.28 -17.08
N ALA A 280 5.59 13.34 -16.98
CA ALA A 280 4.84 12.77 -15.87
C ALA A 280 5.08 11.26 -15.74
N VAL A 281 5.07 10.53 -16.86
CA VAL A 281 5.25 9.07 -16.87
C VAL A 281 6.73 8.69 -16.65
N ARG A 282 7.66 9.25 -17.43
CA ARG A 282 9.06 8.80 -17.45
C ARG A 282 9.92 9.35 -16.33
N HIS A 283 9.59 10.52 -15.79
CA HIS A 283 10.39 11.17 -14.76
C HIS A 283 9.68 11.17 -13.41
N LEU A 284 8.47 11.75 -13.33
CA LEU A 284 7.78 11.90 -12.06
C LEU A 284 7.32 10.55 -11.49
N LEU A 285 6.43 9.85 -12.20
CA LEU A 285 5.82 8.61 -11.74
C LEU A 285 6.85 7.47 -11.64
N LYS A 286 7.79 7.39 -12.58
CA LYS A 286 8.88 6.42 -12.52
C LYS A 286 9.77 6.62 -11.29
N ASN A 287 10.05 7.86 -10.90
CA ASN A 287 10.78 8.14 -9.66
C ASN A 287 9.96 7.78 -8.42
N GLU A 288 8.67 8.13 -8.37
CA GLU A 288 7.79 7.73 -7.25
C GLU A 288 7.68 6.21 -7.12
N TYR A 289 7.58 5.49 -8.24
CA TYR A 289 7.55 4.03 -8.27
C TYR A 289 8.84 3.43 -7.68
N ARG A 290 10.00 3.95 -8.09
CA ARG A 290 11.31 3.55 -7.54
C ARG A 290 11.39 3.81 -6.04
N LEU A 291 11.00 5.01 -5.59
CA LEU A 291 11.09 5.40 -4.19
C LEU A 291 10.13 4.60 -3.30
N CYS A 292 8.92 4.30 -3.78
CA CYS A 292 8.00 3.42 -3.06
C CYS A 292 8.61 2.02 -2.91
N SER A 293 9.19 1.47 -3.98
CA SER A 293 9.86 0.17 -3.94
C SER A 293 11.04 0.15 -2.96
N GLU A 294 11.88 1.19 -2.97
CA GLU A 294 13.02 1.33 -2.04
C GLU A 294 12.56 1.43 -0.58
N VAL A 295 11.55 2.23 -0.26
CA VAL A 295 11.11 2.48 1.13
C VAL A 295 10.40 1.26 1.75
N TYR A 296 9.66 0.49 0.95
CA TYR A 296 8.81 -0.60 1.43
C TYR A 296 9.32 -2.00 1.05
N GLN A 297 10.56 -2.10 0.56
CA GLN A 297 11.19 -3.33 0.08
C GLN A 297 11.03 -4.53 1.04
N LYS A 298 11.05 -4.27 2.36
CA LYS A 298 11.03 -5.28 3.43
C LYS A 298 9.63 -5.73 3.87
N VAL A 299 8.56 -5.03 3.49
CA VAL A 299 7.18 -5.33 3.94
C VAL A 299 6.40 -6.19 2.93
N GLY A 300 6.76 -6.13 1.65
CA GLY A 300 6.15 -6.93 0.59
C GLY A 300 5.69 -6.11 -0.60
N SER A 301 5.44 -6.78 -1.73
CA SER A 301 5.12 -6.14 -3.01
C SER A 301 3.80 -5.36 -3.02
N ASP A 302 2.83 -5.82 -2.25
CA ASP A 302 1.51 -5.21 -2.19
C ASP A 302 1.50 -3.84 -1.49
N ALA A 303 2.33 -3.66 -0.46
CA ALA A 303 2.37 -2.44 0.34
C ALA A 303 2.84 -1.24 -0.49
N TRP A 304 3.92 -1.41 -1.25
CA TRP A 304 4.47 -0.32 -2.05
C TRP A 304 3.69 -0.05 -3.32
N MET A 305 3.08 -1.08 -3.92
CA MET A 305 2.16 -0.91 -5.04
C MET A 305 0.89 -0.16 -4.63
N ASN A 306 0.34 -0.46 -3.44
CA ASN A 306 -0.79 0.29 -2.88
C ASN A 306 -0.40 1.76 -2.61
N CYS A 307 0.78 1.99 -2.04
CA CYS A 307 1.30 3.34 -1.82
C CYS A 307 1.47 4.13 -3.13
N PHE A 308 2.13 3.52 -4.14
CA PHE A 308 2.32 4.13 -5.45
C PHE A 308 0.98 4.45 -6.12
N SER A 309 0.01 3.53 -6.08
CA SER A 309 -1.33 3.76 -6.65
C SER A 309 -2.02 4.98 -6.04
N LYS A 310 -1.98 5.11 -4.70
CA LYS A 310 -2.52 6.29 -4.00
C LYS A 310 -1.84 7.57 -4.46
N ILE A 311 -0.51 7.55 -4.64
CA ILE A 311 0.24 8.71 -5.11
C ILE A 311 -0.16 9.07 -6.53
N ALA A 312 -0.13 8.12 -7.46
CA ALA A 312 -0.44 8.34 -8.87
C ALA A 312 -1.88 8.83 -9.09
N THR A 313 -2.83 8.34 -8.29
CA THR A 313 -4.25 8.72 -8.40
C THR A 313 -4.49 10.15 -7.88
N HIS A 314 -3.78 10.57 -6.84
CA HIS A 314 -4.03 11.85 -6.16
C HIS A 314 -3.03 12.96 -6.49
N CYS A 315 -1.92 12.68 -7.18
CA CYS A 315 -0.93 13.70 -7.55
C CYS A 315 -1.44 14.71 -8.58
N GLY A 316 -2.51 14.39 -9.31
CA GLY A 316 -3.07 15.22 -10.38
C GLY A 316 -2.85 14.67 -11.78
N PHE A 317 -2.20 13.49 -11.91
CA PHE A 317 -1.99 12.82 -13.20
C PHE A 317 -3.31 12.55 -13.95
N ASN A 318 -4.40 12.25 -13.24
CA ASN A 318 -5.72 12.08 -13.84
C ASN A 318 -6.18 13.32 -14.63
N ASN A 319 -5.73 14.53 -14.29
CA ASN A 319 -6.08 15.74 -15.03
C ASN A 319 -5.44 15.75 -16.43
N ILE A 320 -4.22 15.22 -16.56
CA ILE A 320 -3.53 15.07 -17.84
C ILE A 320 -4.29 14.06 -18.72
N LEU A 321 -4.69 12.91 -18.17
CA LEU A 321 -5.52 11.93 -18.89
C LEU A 321 -6.90 12.50 -19.29
N ASN A 322 -7.52 13.26 -18.39
CA ASN A 322 -8.82 13.89 -18.62
C ASN A 322 -8.75 14.94 -19.73
N PHE A 323 -7.66 15.70 -19.84
CA PHE A 323 -7.47 16.65 -20.93
C PHE A 323 -7.49 15.98 -22.31
N GLY A 324 -6.76 14.87 -22.48
CA GLY A 324 -6.84 14.05 -23.70
C GLY A 324 -8.27 13.55 -23.97
N SER A 325 -8.98 13.13 -22.93
CA SER A 325 -10.37 12.69 -23.05
C SER A 325 -11.33 13.82 -23.42
N ARG A 326 -11.04 15.06 -23.00
CA ARG A 326 -11.81 16.25 -23.34
C ARG A 326 -11.58 16.68 -24.80
N ILE A 327 -10.36 16.56 -25.32
CA ILE A 327 -10.07 16.81 -26.75
C ILE A 327 -10.88 15.89 -27.65
N CYS A 328 -11.07 14.62 -27.24
CA CYS A 328 -11.92 13.68 -27.97
C CYS A 328 -13.38 14.14 -28.09
N LYS A 329 -13.86 15.02 -27.20
CA LYS A 329 -15.22 15.59 -27.22
C LYS A 329 -15.35 16.89 -28.00
N CYS A 330 -14.25 17.48 -28.48
CA CYS A 330 -14.32 18.69 -29.31
C CYS A 330 -15.06 18.42 -30.63
N LYS A 331 -15.43 19.48 -31.35
CA LYS A 331 -16.11 19.38 -32.64
C LYS A 331 -15.36 18.45 -33.60
N ASN A 332 -16.10 17.59 -34.31
CA ASN A 332 -15.55 16.72 -35.36
C ASN A 332 -15.17 17.55 -36.59
N GLU A 333 -13.91 17.99 -36.62
CA GLU A 333 -13.30 18.72 -37.73
C GLU A 333 -12.11 17.91 -38.25
N ALA A 334 -11.76 18.06 -39.52
CA ALA A 334 -10.64 17.32 -40.12
C ALA A 334 -9.31 17.53 -39.37
N ILE A 335 -9.08 18.73 -38.83
CA ILE A 335 -7.89 19.07 -38.04
C ILE A 335 -7.85 18.26 -36.73
N LYS A 336 -9.00 17.93 -36.15
CA LYS A 336 -9.08 17.09 -34.95
C LYS A 336 -8.50 15.70 -35.20
N LEU A 337 -8.66 15.12 -36.39
CA LEU A 337 -8.05 13.82 -36.71
C LEU A 337 -6.53 13.86 -36.54
N LEU A 338 -5.85 14.84 -37.15
CA LEU A 338 -4.39 14.97 -37.05
C LEU A 338 -3.93 15.10 -35.60
N LYS A 339 -4.70 15.83 -34.78
CA LYS A 339 -4.41 15.97 -33.35
C LYS A 339 -4.67 14.69 -32.55
N LEU A 340 -5.72 13.94 -32.87
CA LEU A 340 -5.96 12.61 -32.28
C LEU A 340 -4.85 11.63 -32.64
N LEU A 341 -4.33 11.66 -33.87
CA LEU A 341 -3.18 10.85 -34.26
C LEU A 341 -1.93 11.21 -33.45
N LYS A 342 -1.68 12.50 -33.22
CA LYS A 342 -0.59 12.94 -32.34
C LYS A 342 -0.75 12.42 -30.90
N ILE A 343 -1.94 12.55 -30.32
CA ILE A 343 -2.25 12.02 -28.97
C ILE A 343 -2.03 10.51 -28.93
N PHE A 344 -2.49 9.78 -29.95
CA PHE A 344 -2.29 8.34 -30.05
C PHE A 344 -0.80 7.98 -30.14
N ALA A 345 -0.01 8.74 -30.90
CA ALA A 345 1.43 8.54 -31.01
C ALA A 345 2.14 8.63 -29.65
N THR A 346 1.79 9.64 -28.84
CA THR A 346 2.30 9.79 -27.47
C THR A 346 1.92 8.58 -26.60
N LEU A 347 0.65 8.15 -26.67
CA LEU A 347 0.17 7.01 -25.88
C LEU A 347 0.84 5.69 -26.30
N ASP A 348 1.06 5.47 -27.59
CA ASP A 348 1.75 4.30 -28.13
C ASP A 348 3.25 4.31 -27.76
N LYS A 349 3.89 5.47 -27.82
CA LYS A 349 5.28 5.69 -27.37
C LYS A 349 5.48 5.34 -25.89
N LEU A 350 4.50 5.68 -25.04
CA LEU A 350 4.54 5.43 -23.59
C LEU A 350 3.95 4.07 -23.19
N ARG A 351 3.47 3.25 -24.13
CA ARG A 351 2.74 2.00 -23.84
C ARG A 351 3.50 1.05 -22.91
N LEU A 352 4.81 0.88 -23.11
CA LEU A 352 5.63 0.01 -22.26
C LEU A 352 5.80 0.58 -20.86
N ASP A 353 6.02 1.90 -20.76
CA ASP A 353 6.13 2.61 -19.48
C ASP A 353 4.82 2.49 -18.68
N PHE A 354 3.65 2.59 -19.34
CA PHE A 354 2.34 2.37 -18.71
C PHE A 354 2.18 0.95 -18.18
N ASN A 355 2.60 -0.07 -18.94
CA ASN A 355 2.49 -1.46 -18.52
C ASN A 355 3.41 -1.77 -17.33
N GLU A 356 4.60 -1.16 -17.30
CA GLU A 356 5.55 -1.27 -16.17
C GLU A 356 4.97 -0.65 -14.90
N LEU A 357 4.52 0.60 -14.97
CA LEU A 357 4.08 1.37 -13.79
C LEU A 357 2.70 0.94 -13.26
N PHE A 358 1.76 0.60 -14.16
CA PHE A 358 0.36 0.38 -13.80
C PHE A 358 -0.11 -1.08 -14.00
N GLY A 359 0.83 -2.01 -14.18
CA GLY A 359 0.56 -3.45 -14.26
C GLY A 359 0.02 -4.05 -12.95
N GLY A 360 0.22 -3.36 -11.82
CA GLY A 360 -0.21 -3.83 -10.50
C GLY A 360 -1.73 -3.90 -10.30
N LYS A 361 -2.15 -4.71 -9.32
CA LYS A 361 -3.57 -4.88 -8.94
C LYS A 361 -4.21 -3.62 -8.33
N PHE A 362 -3.41 -2.72 -7.78
CA PHE A 362 -3.90 -1.48 -7.15
C PHE A 362 -4.07 -0.33 -8.14
N CYS A 363 -3.52 -0.43 -9.36
CA CYS A 363 -3.54 0.63 -10.39
C CYS A 363 -4.68 0.48 -11.42
N VAL A 364 -5.76 -0.22 -11.06
CA VAL A 364 -6.87 -0.54 -11.97
C VAL A 364 -7.57 0.72 -12.49
N GLU A 365 -7.74 1.72 -11.63
CA GLU A 365 -8.42 2.96 -11.98
C GLU A 365 -7.70 3.71 -13.11
N ILE A 366 -6.41 4.00 -12.92
CA ILE A 366 -5.59 4.68 -13.93
C ILE A 366 -5.52 3.86 -15.21
N ARG A 367 -5.36 2.52 -15.10
CA ARG A 367 -5.35 1.63 -16.27
C ARG A 367 -6.66 1.68 -17.06
N ASN A 368 -7.79 1.73 -16.37
CA ASN A 368 -9.10 1.89 -17.02
C ASN A 368 -9.21 3.26 -17.69
N GLN A 369 -8.79 4.35 -17.03
CA GLN A 369 -8.80 5.69 -17.61
C GLN A 369 -7.92 5.79 -18.86
N THR A 370 -6.70 5.22 -18.83
CA THR A 370 -5.81 5.16 -20.00
C THR A 370 -6.44 4.35 -21.13
N ARG A 371 -7.02 3.18 -20.84
CA ARG A 371 -7.70 2.37 -21.87
C ARG A 371 -8.89 3.11 -22.47
N ASP A 372 -9.68 3.77 -21.64
CA ASP A 372 -10.86 4.53 -22.08
C ASP A 372 -10.45 5.74 -22.93
N LEU A 373 -9.33 6.40 -22.60
CA LEU A 373 -8.74 7.45 -23.43
C LEU A 373 -8.28 6.89 -24.78
N VAL A 374 -7.48 5.82 -24.81
CA VAL A 374 -7.03 5.18 -26.05
C VAL A 374 -8.23 4.78 -26.92
N LYS A 375 -9.27 4.22 -26.30
CA LYS A 375 -10.50 3.87 -27.01
C LYS A 375 -11.17 5.08 -27.64
N LYS A 376 -11.38 6.16 -26.89
CA LYS A 376 -11.99 7.40 -27.42
C LYS A 376 -11.17 8.02 -28.55
N VAL A 377 -9.85 7.98 -28.45
CA VAL A 377 -8.95 8.50 -29.50
C VAL A 377 -9.08 7.67 -30.78
N VAL A 378 -9.05 6.33 -30.66
CA VAL A 378 -9.19 5.42 -31.81
C VAL A 378 -10.56 5.54 -32.44
N ASP A 379 -11.63 5.50 -31.64
CA ASP A 379 -13.01 5.63 -32.13
C ASP A 379 -13.23 6.99 -32.81
N GLY A 380 -12.79 8.08 -32.18
CA GLY A 380 -12.91 9.42 -32.74
C GLY A 380 -12.08 9.64 -34.01
N ALA A 381 -10.90 9.04 -34.10
CA ALA A 381 -10.08 9.10 -35.30
C ALA A 381 -10.74 8.35 -36.47
N CYS A 382 -11.24 7.14 -36.22
CA CYS A 382 -11.93 6.35 -37.24
C CYS A 382 -13.25 7.00 -37.67
N GLU A 383 -13.99 7.60 -36.73
CA GLU A 383 -15.22 8.33 -37.02
C GLU A 383 -14.96 9.52 -37.96
N ILE A 384 -14.00 10.39 -37.64
CA ILE A 384 -13.69 11.57 -38.46
C ILE A 384 -13.15 11.14 -39.83
N PHE A 385 -12.32 10.10 -39.88
CA PHE A 385 -11.77 9.59 -41.14
C PHE A 385 -12.89 9.02 -42.04
N GLY A 386 -13.78 8.19 -41.51
CA GLY A 386 -14.91 7.65 -42.27
C GLY A 386 -15.95 8.70 -42.68
N GLN A 387 -16.11 9.77 -41.89
CA GLN A 387 -16.99 10.88 -42.25
C GLN A 387 -16.45 11.68 -43.45
N LEU A 388 -15.14 11.67 -43.72
CA LEU A 388 -14.56 12.45 -44.82
C LEU A 388 -15.15 12.08 -46.18
N LEU A 389 -15.25 10.78 -46.50
CA LEU A 389 -15.82 10.31 -47.75
C LEU A 389 -17.26 10.81 -47.93
N VAL A 390 -18.10 10.60 -46.91
CA VAL A 390 -19.51 11.03 -46.91
C VAL A 390 -19.61 12.55 -47.07
N GLN A 391 -18.77 13.32 -46.38
CA GLN A 391 -18.77 14.78 -46.50
C GLN A 391 -18.37 15.23 -47.90
N VAL A 392 -17.39 14.59 -48.53
CA VAL A 392 -17.02 14.88 -49.93
C VAL A 392 -18.19 14.58 -50.86
N GLU A 393 -18.83 13.41 -50.75
CA GLU A 393 -19.99 13.06 -51.58
C GLU A 393 -21.15 14.04 -51.42
N LEU A 394 -21.45 14.48 -50.20
CA LEU A 394 -22.54 15.44 -49.92
C LEU A 394 -22.32 16.80 -50.58
N GLN A 395 -21.07 17.23 -50.78
CA GLN A 395 -20.76 18.49 -51.46
C GLN A 395 -21.16 18.48 -52.94
N ARG A 396 -21.44 17.31 -53.55
CA ARG A 396 -21.91 17.21 -54.94
C ARG A 396 -23.15 18.06 -55.24
N ALA A 397 -24.00 18.28 -54.25
CA ALA A 397 -25.22 19.09 -54.39
C ALA A 397 -24.96 20.60 -54.44
N SER A 398 -23.75 21.06 -54.13
CA SER A 398 -23.39 22.47 -54.19
C SER A 398 -23.26 22.97 -55.63
N SER A 399 -23.48 24.27 -55.86
CA SER A 399 -23.33 24.88 -57.18
C SER A 399 -21.84 25.03 -57.55
N PRO A 400 -21.47 24.77 -58.81
CA PRO A 400 -20.10 24.97 -59.26
C PRO A 400 -19.68 26.45 -59.22
N PRO A 401 -18.39 26.78 -59.10
CA PRO A 401 -17.91 28.16 -59.09
C PRO A 401 -18.32 28.91 -60.38
N PRO A 402 -18.89 30.12 -60.30
CA PRO A 402 -19.40 30.81 -61.49
C PRO A 402 -18.30 31.20 -62.49
N ASP A 403 -17.05 31.25 -62.04
CA ASP A 403 -15.85 31.61 -62.82
C ASP A 403 -15.14 30.41 -63.45
N GLY A 404 -15.60 29.18 -63.20
CA GLY A 404 -14.88 27.97 -63.64
C GLY A 404 -13.56 27.73 -62.89
N GLY A 405 -13.39 28.34 -61.71
CA GLY A 405 -12.22 28.15 -60.86
C GLY A 405 -12.18 26.78 -60.16
N VAL A 406 -11.06 26.50 -59.49
CA VAL A 406 -10.90 25.29 -58.67
C VAL A 406 -11.73 25.43 -57.38
N PRO A 407 -12.67 24.52 -57.07
CA PRO A 407 -13.44 24.56 -55.83
C PRO A 407 -12.54 24.42 -54.59
N ARG A 408 -12.88 25.13 -53.51
CA ARG A 408 -12.15 25.04 -52.22
C ARG A 408 -12.10 23.61 -51.67
N LEU A 409 -13.14 22.81 -51.95
CA LEU A 409 -13.17 21.40 -51.56
C LEU A 409 -12.01 20.61 -52.18
N VAL A 410 -11.71 20.84 -53.47
CA VAL A 410 -10.63 20.14 -54.18
C VAL A 410 -9.30 20.47 -53.54
N CYS A 411 -9.03 21.74 -53.28
CA CYS A 411 -7.80 22.17 -52.58
C CYS A 411 -7.69 21.51 -51.21
N PHE A 412 -8.76 21.55 -50.43
CA PHE A 412 -8.81 21.00 -49.09
C PHE A 412 -8.58 19.48 -49.06
N VAL A 413 -9.31 18.70 -49.89
CA VAL A 413 -9.19 17.23 -49.93
C VAL A 413 -7.78 16.83 -50.35
N MET A 414 -7.21 17.52 -51.34
CA MET A 414 -5.84 17.28 -51.82
C MET A 414 -4.81 17.53 -50.72
N GLU A 415 -4.86 18.69 -50.07
CA GLU A 415 -3.92 19.03 -49.00
C GLU A 415 -4.07 18.10 -47.80
N TYR A 416 -5.30 17.79 -47.41
CA TYR A 416 -5.58 16.92 -46.28
C TYR A 416 -5.16 15.47 -46.53
N CYS A 417 -5.45 14.89 -47.70
CA CYS A 417 -5.01 13.53 -48.02
C CYS A 417 -3.49 13.44 -48.10
N ASN A 418 -2.81 14.47 -48.63
CA ASN A 418 -1.35 14.54 -48.59
C ASN A 418 -0.81 14.54 -47.15
N GLN A 419 -1.39 15.34 -46.25
CA GLN A 419 -1.01 15.36 -44.82
C GLN A 419 -1.24 14.01 -44.13
N LEU A 420 -2.33 13.31 -44.43
CA LEU A 420 -2.60 11.97 -43.90
C LEU A 420 -1.63 10.91 -44.44
N LEU A 421 -1.10 11.09 -45.65
CA LEU A 421 -0.15 10.17 -46.28
C LEU A 421 1.31 10.44 -45.90
N GLU A 422 1.62 11.51 -45.17
CA GLU A 422 2.94 11.71 -44.56
C GLU A 422 3.34 10.49 -43.71
N ASP A 423 4.64 10.13 -43.68
CA ASP A 423 5.09 8.84 -43.09
C ASP A 423 4.66 8.67 -41.63
N GLU A 424 4.75 9.77 -40.86
CA GLU A 424 4.39 9.77 -39.45
C GLU A 424 2.89 9.49 -39.27
N ASN A 425 2.04 10.31 -39.90
CA ASN A 425 0.58 10.20 -39.77
C ASN A 425 0.02 8.91 -40.37
N SER A 426 0.55 8.48 -41.52
CA SER A 426 0.07 7.27 -42.22
C SER A 426 0.35 6.01 -41.41
N SER A 427 1.55 5.86 -40.84
CA SER A 427 1.89 4.71 -40.02
C SER A 427 1.04 4.63 -38.75
N ILE A 428 0.75 5.77 -38.12
CA ILE A 428 -0.11 5.86 -36.95
C ILE A 428 -1.55 5.54 -37.31
N LEU A 429 -2.08 6.13 -38.39
CA LEU A 429 -3.46 5.92 -38.81
C LEU A 429 -3.73 4.48 -39.23
N VAL A 430 -2.78 3.82 -39.91
CA VAL A 430 -2.86 2.38 -40.21
C VAL A 430 -2.98 1.56 -38.92
N ARG A 431 -2.13 1.83 -37.91
CA ARG A 431 -2.23 1.16 -36.60
C ARG A 431 -3.57 1.41 -35.91
N VAL A 432 -4.07 2.65 -35.94
CA VAL A 432 -5.37 3.02 -35.35
C VAL A 432 -6.50 2.23 -36.02
N LEU A 433 -6.49 2.12 -37.35
CA LEU A 433 -7.47 1.34 -38.11
C LEU A 433 -7.38 -0.15 -37.79
N GLU A 434 -6.17 -0.73 -37.72
CA GLU A 434 -5.95 -2.13 -37.33
C GLU A 434 -6.51 -2.43 -35.94
N ILE A 435 -6.26 -1.53 -34.96
CA ILE A 435 -6.78 -1.65 -33.60
C ILE A 435 -8.31 -1.59 -33.58
N TYR A 436 -8.90 -0.63 -34.32
CA TYR A 436 -10.35 -0.49 -34.41
C TYR A 436 -11.00 -1.74 -35.02
N GLN A 437 -10.41 -2.32 -36.06
CA GLN A 437 -10.90 -3.57 -36.65
C GLN A 437 -10.78 -4.75 -35.70
N ALA A 438 -9.67 -4.86 -34.97
CA ALA A 438 -9.49 -5.89 -33.97
C ALA A 438 -10.56 -5.81 -32.86
N TRP A 439 -10.95 -4.60 -32.46
CA TRP A 439 -12.01 -4.40 -31.47
C TRP A 439 -13.41 -4.73 -31.99
N ASN A 440 -13.68 -4.42 -33.26
CA ASN A 440 -15.00 -4.59 -33.88
C ASN A 440 -15.17 -5.89 -34.68
N GLN A 441 -14.16 -6.77 -34.66
CA GLN A 441 -14.14 -8.06 -35.37
C GLN A 441 -14.43 -7.94 -36.88
N VAL A 442 -14.08 -6.80 -37.48
CA VAL A 442 -14.18 -6.60 -38.92
C VAL A 442 -13.04 -7.36 -39.59
N LYS A 443 -13.32 -8.09 -40.68
CA LYS A 443 -12.27 -8.80 -41.42
C LYS A 443 -11.20 -7.81 -41.87
N SER A 444 -9.95 -8.10 -41.54
CA SER A 444 -8.79 -7.33 -42.01
C SER A 444 -8.72 -7.43 -43.52
N GLU A 445 -9.14 -6.37 -44.21
CA GLU A 445 -8.82 -6.19 -45.62
C GLU A 445 -7.42 -5.60 -45.73
N ASP A 446 -6.54 -6.26 -46.46
CA ASP A 446 -5.24 -5.67 -46.79
C ASP A 446 -5.50 -4.36 -47.55
N ARG A 447 -4.91 -3.26 -47.07
CA ARG A 447 -4.92 -1.90 -47.67
C ARG A 447 -6.18 -1.04 -47.45
N LEU A 448 -6.91 -1.20 -46.35
CA LEU A 448 -8.06 -0.33 -46.02
C LEU A 448 -7.77 1.16 -46.11
N PHE A 449 -6.63 1.61 -45.56
CA PHE A 449 -6.25 3.01 -45.60
C PHE A 449 -6.07 3.53 -47.04
N SER A 450 -5.40 2.75 -47.90
CA SER A 450 -5.21 3.12 -49.30
C SER A 450 -6.50 3.07 -50.11
N ASN A 451 -7.36 2.08 -49.85
CA ASN A 451 -8.66 1.97 -50.50
C ASN A 451 -9.57 3.13 -50.12
N GLU A 452 -9.59 3.55 -48.86
CA GLU A 452 -10.44 4.65 -48.41
C GLU A 452 -9.99 6.00 -49.00
N ILE A 453 -8.68 6.26 -49.04
CA ILE A 453 -8.13 7.44 -49.73
C ILE A 453 -8.49 7.39 -51.22
N HIS A 454 -8.40 6.22 -51.86
CA HIS A 454 -8.81 6.07 -53.25
C HIS A 454 -10.31 6.37 -53.45
N ASN A 455 -11.18 5.84 -52.58
CA ASN A 455 -12.61 6.12 -52.61
C ASN A 455 -12.92 7.61 -52.47
N ILE A 456 -12.20 8.31 -51.57
CA ILE A 456 -12.32 9.77 -51.40
C ILE A 456 -11.94 10.50 -52.69
N MET A 457 -10.84 10.09 -53.34
CA MET A 457 -10.41 10.67 -54.61
C MET A 457 -11.42 10.40 -55.74
N THR A 458 -11.95 9.18 -55.85
CA THR A 458 -13.00 8.83 -56.81
C THR A 458 -14.28 9.63 -56.56
N ALA A 459 -14.68 9.82 -55.30
CA ALA A 459 -15.82 10.67 -54.96
C ALA A 459 -15.60 12.13 -55.38
N LEU A 460 -14.37 12.64 -55.24
CA LEU A 460 -13.99 13.98 -55.69
C LEU A 460 -14.06 14.10 -57.23
N GLU A 461 -13.59 13.10 -57.97
CA GLU A 461 -13.68 13.04 -59.44
C GLU A 461 -15.14 13.06 -59.91
N ILE A 462 -16.02 12.24 -59.30
CA ILE A 462 -17.45 12.22 -59.64
C ILE A 462 -18.10 13.58 -59.35
N ASN A 463 -17.69 14.26 -58.28
CA ASN A 463 -18.19 15.60 -57.97
C ASN A 463 -17.78 16.62 -59.04
N LEU A 464 -16.52 16.60 -59.47
CA LEU A 464 -16.02 17.45 -60.55
C LEU A 464 -16.81 17.24 -61.85
N GLU A 465 -17.06 15.98 -62.24
CA GLU A 465 -17.88 15.67 -63.42
C GLU A 465 -19.31 16.19 -63.29
N THR A 466 -19.90 16.08 -62.10
CA THR A 466 -21.27 16.55 -61.84
C THR A 466 -21.34 18.07 -61.92
N TRP A 467 -20.36 18.77 -61.34
CA TRP A 467 -20.24 20.22 -61.41
C TRP A 467 -20.00 20.75 -62.82
N ALA A 468 -19.17 20.06 -63.61
CA ALA A 468 -18.94 20.41 -65.01
C ALA A 468 -20.26 20.39 -65.83
N LYS A 469 -21.10 19.37 -65.63
CA LYS A 469 -22.43 19.26 -66.26
C LYS A 469 -23.42 20.34 -65.80
N GLY A 470 -23.12 21.04 -64.70
CA GLY A 470 -23.95 22.12 -64.16
C GLY A 470 -23.82 23.46 -64.87
N TYR A 471 -22.81 23.63 -65.74
CA TYR A 471 -22.65 24.86 -66.52
C TYR A 471 -23.50 24.84 -67.79
N ASN A 472 -24.17 25.97 -68.07
CA ASN A 472 -24.90 26.17 -69.32
C ASN A 472 -23.96 26.38 -70.52
N ASP A 473 -22.81 27.03 -70.29
CA ASP A 473 -21.80 27.27 -71.31
C ASP A 473 -20.80 26.12 -71.36
N THR A 474 -20.73 25.45 -72.51
CA THR A 474 -19.80 24.34 -72.75
C THR A 474 -18.34 24.79 -72.67
N ALA A 475 -18.01 26.02 -73.10
CA ALA A 475 -16.64 26.52 -73.01
C ALA A 475 -16.20 26.69 -71.55
N LEU A 476 -17.10 27.19 -70.70
CA LEU A 476 -16.87 27.35 -69.27
C LEU A 476 -16.76 25.99 -68.54
N SER A 477 -17.60 25.02 -68.90
CA SER A 477 -17.48 23.64 -68.41
C SER A 477 -16.11 23.02 -68.74
N CYS A 478 -15.65 23.18 -69.98
CA CYS A 478 -14.34 22.70 -70.40
C CYS A 478 -13.20 23.40 -69.65
N LEU A 479 -13.28 24.72 -69.48
CA LEU A 479 -12.30 25.51 -68.73
C LEU A 479 -12.23 25.07 -67.26
N PHE A 480 -13.39 24.84 -66.63
CA PHE A 480 -13.47 24.30 -65.28
C PHE A 480 -12.77 22.95 -65.15
N MET A 481 -13.06 21.99 -66.06
CA MET A 481 -12.40 20.68 -66.02
C MET A 481 -10.89 20.78 -66.26
N MET A 482 -10.44 21.64 -67.18
CA MET A 482 -9.02 21.88 -67.42
C MET A 482 -8.31 22.43 -66.17
N ASN A 483 -8.91 23.43 -65.50
CA ASN A 483 -8.35 24.02 -64.29
C ASN A 483 -8.22 23.00 -63.16
N ASN A 484 -9.26 22.21 -62.92
CA ASN A 484 -9.28 21.20 -61.86
C ASN A 484 -8.33 20.04 -62.16
N TYR A 485 -8.32 19.54 -63.39
CA TYR A 485 -7.40 18.48 -63.80
C TYR A 485 -5.94 18.93 -63.69
N TRP A 486 -5.62 20.14 -64.14
CA TRP A 486 -4.30 20.72 -63.98
C TRP A 486 -3.90 20.83 -62.50
N TYR A 487 -4.82 21.30 -61.64
CA TYR A 487 -4.58 21.41 -60.20
C TYR A 487 -4.33 20.04 -59.56
N LEU A 488 -5.14 19.04 -59.87
CA LEU A 488 -4.95 17.67 -59.37
C LEU A 488 -3.59 17.12 -59.83
N CYS A 489 -3.29 17.14 -61.12
CA CYS A 489 -2.00 16.65 -61.62
C CYS A 489 -0.80 17.35 -60.99
N ASN A 490 -0.88 18.67 -60.78
CA ASN A 490 0.22 19.43 -60.19
C ASN A 490 0.42 19.11 -58.69
N ASN A 491 -0.65 18.87 -57.93
CA ASN A 491 -0.57 18.58 -56.50
C ASN A 491 -0.43 17.07 -56.15
N ILE A 492 -0.60 16.20 -57.14
CA ILE A 492 -0.36 14.76 -57.05
C ILE A 492 1.08 14.41 -57.47
N ARG A 493 1.71 15.24 -58.32
CA ARG A 493 3.04 14.96 -58.86
C ARG A 493 4.11 15.00 -57.78
N GLY A 494 4.81 13.89 -57.59
CA GLY A 494 5.89 13.77 -56.60
C GLY A 494 5.40 13.64 -55.15
N THR A 495 4.09 13.45 -54.94
CA THR A 495 3.53 13.14 -53.62
C THR A 495 3.16 11.67 -53.53
N LYS A 496 3.04 11.15 -52.30
CA LYS A 496 2.60 9.78 -52.06
C LYS A 496 1.17 9.52 -52.52
N LEU A 497 0.34 10.57 -52.54
CA LEU A 497 -0.99 10.48 -53.13
C LEU A 497 -0.87 10.15 -54.62
N GLY A 498 0.11 10.71 -55.33
CA GLY A 498 0.42 10.33 -56.71
C GLY A 498 0.94 8.92 -56.88
N ASP A 499 1.78 8.44 -55.98
CA ASP A 499 2.20 7.04 -56.02
C ASP A 499 1.02 6.09 -55.80
N LEU A 500 0.09 6.46 -54.92
CA LEU A 500 -1.12 5.68 -54.62
C LEU A 500 -2.10 5.68 -55.79
N MET A 501 -2.36 6.83 -56.40
CA MET A 501 -3.24 6.96 -57.57
C MET A 501 -2.63 6.37 -58.85
N GLY A 502 -1.31 6.49 -59.03
CA GLY A 502 -0.59 5.91 -60.17
C GLY A 502 -0.50 4.38 -60.13
N ARG A 503 -0.49 3.78 -58.93
CA ARG A 503 -0.55 2.32 -58.74
C ARG A 503 -1.94 1.72 -58.99
N LEU A 504 -2.99 2.54 -58.99
CA LEU A 504 -4.40 2.10 -59.07
C LEU A 504 -5.12 2.47 -60.38
N GLY A 505 -4.52 3.24 -61.31
CA GLY A 505 -5.07 3.35 -62.67
C GLY A 505 -4.92 4.65 -63.47
N CYS A 506 -4.08 5.62 -63.09
CA CYS A 506 -3.80 6.74 -64.01
C CYS A 506 -2.84 6.31 -65.15
N PRO A 507 -3.18 6.53 -66.44
CA PRO A 507 -2.27 6.24 -67.53
C PRO A 507 -1.03 7.13 -67.41
N ASN A 508 0.14 6.50 -67.45
CA ASN A 508 1.45 7.15 -67.44
C ASN A 508 1.49 8.43 -68.29
N THR A 509 1.51 9.60 -67.66
CA THR A 509 1.78 10.89 -68.32
C THR A 509 3.27 11.10 -68.62
N ASN A 510 4.08 10.04 -68.56
CA ASN A 510 5.52 10.09 -68.84
C ASN A 510 5.89 9.86 -70.31
N ASN A 511 4.91 9.73 -71.22
CA ASN A 511 5.17 9.81 -72.65
C ASN A 511 4.57 11.10 -73.22
N PRO A 512 5.36 11.97 -73.89
CA PRO A 512 4.80 13.10 -74.61
C PRO A 512 3.86 12.59 -75.71
N PRO A 513 2.80 13.34 -76.06
CA PRO A 513 1.89 12.92 -77.11
C PRO A 513 2.69 12.81 -78.41
N SER A 514 2.85 11.59 -78.90
CA SER A 514 3.26 11.35 -80.27
C SER A 514 2.16 11.93 -81.15
N THR A 515 2.43 13.10 -81.71
CA THR A 515 1.79 13.59 -82.93
C THR A 515 1.69 12.45 -83.93
N THR A 516 0.48 11.92 -84.16
CA THR A 516 -0.12 11.60 -85.46
C THR A 516 -1.31 10.65 -85.29
N GLN A 517 -2.29 10.79 -86.20
CA GLN A 517 -3.32 9.81 -86.59
C GLN A 517 -4.57 9.67 -85.69
N HIS A 518 -5.62 10.45 -85.96
CA HIS A 518 -6.58 10.26 -87.06
C HIS A 518 -7.87 11.04 -86.76
N CYS A 519 -8.14 12.08 -87.55
CA CYS A 519 -9.50 12.46 -87.89
C CYS A 519 -10.04 11.44 -88.90
N THR A 520 -11.14 10.80 -88.58
CA THR A 520 -12.27 10.46 -89.46
C THR A 520 -13.50 10.30 -88.61
#